data_AF-A0AAD4YT72-F1
#
_entry.id   AF-A0AAD4YT72-F1
#
_cell.length_a   1.000
_cell.length_b   1.000
_cell.length_c   1.000
_cell.angle_alpha   90.00
_cell.angle_beta   90.00
_cell.angle_gamma   90.00
#
_symmetry.space_group_name_H-M   'P 1'
#
loop_
_entity.id
_entity.type
_entity.pdbx_description
1 polymer ?
#
loop_
_entity_poly.entity_id
_entity_poly.type
_entity_poly.pdbx_seq_one_letter_code
_entity_poly.pdbx_strand_id
1 'polypeptide(L)'
;MYHSDHSVSSYRVAISLSPDWPAIMVVAAGKLYHCKLGPDIEMCTMVDITSEVFEDVICFEGKFYAVCHNGTAVLVDPSLEMTLIASPISPDHGSSVHCIKNLVQSLGEIILVERYPSRMKQRRLFPVKFRVYKLNAVERKWVEMEGLDGRILCVGDNHCCFC
;
A
#
# COMPACT_ATOMS: atom_id res chain seq x y z
N MET A 1 14.07 24.72 -14.77
CA MET A 1 12.93 24.83 -13.84
C MET A 1 11.74 24.15 -14.47
N TYR A 2 11.46 22.92 -14.04
CA TYR A 2 10.18 22.26 -14.21
C TYR A 2 9.88 21.63 -12.86
N HIS A 3 9.33 22.43 -11.95
CA HIS A 3 8.56 21.86 -10.84
C HIS A 3 7.18 21.56 -11.42
N SER A 4 7.03 20.37 -11.99
CA SER A 4 5.71 19.80 -12.19
C SER A 4 5.20 19.41 -10.81
N ASP A 5 4.53 20.38 -10.18
CA ASP A 5 3.65 20.16 -9.05
C ASP A 5 2.44 19.36 -9.56
N HIS A 6 2.57 18.03 -9.46
CA HIS A 6 1.49 17.09 -9.69
C HIS A 6 1.37 16.23 -8.44
N SER A 7 1.00 16.84 -7.32
CA SER A 7 0.33 16.11 -6.24
C SER A 7 -1.09 15.72 -6.71
N VAL A 8 -1.16 14.86 -7.73
CA VAL A 8 -2.37 14.11 -8.01
C VAL A 8 -2.66 13.33 -6.74
N SER A 9 -3.78 13.61 -6.08
CA SER A 9 -4.26 12.82 -4.96
C SER A 9 -4.46 11.38 -5.47
N SER A 10 -3.50 10.51 -5.19
CA SER A 10 -3.65 9.09 -5.49
C SER A 10 -4.61 8.51 -4.48
N TYR A 11 -5.79 8.11 -4.95
CA TYR A 11 -6.72 7.35 -4.15
C TYR A 11 -6.39 5.86 -4.30
N ARG A 12 -6.30 5.14 -3.18
CA ARG A 12 -6.30 3.66 -3.17
C ARG A 12 -7.52 3.19 -2.41
N VAL A 13 -8.16 2.16 -2.91
CA VAL A 13 -9.44 1.68 -2.39
C VAL A 13 -9.37 0.17 -2.25
N ALA A 14 -9.79 -0.33 -1.10
CA ALA A 14 -10.05 -1.73 -0.85
C ALA A 14 -11.51 -1.91 -0.44
N ILE A 15 -12.14 -2.99 -0.88
CA ILE A 15 -13.53 -3.30 -0.57
C ILE A 15 -13.57 -4.67 0.09
N SER A 16 -14.24 -4.74 1.24
CA SER A 16 -14.63 -5.99 1.89
C SER A 16 -16.11 -6.21 1.63
N LEU A 17 -16.45 -7.36 1.04
CA LEU A 17 -17.82 -7.87 0.93
C LEU A 17 -18.09 -8.97 1.95
N SER A 18 -17.24 -9.08 3.00
CA SER A 18 -17.46 -10.02 4.08
C SER A 18 -18.82 -9.75 4.73
N PRO A 19 -19.67 -10.77 4.96
CA PRO A 19 -20.94 -10.59 5.65
C PRO A 19 -20.81 -9.95 7.03
N ASP A 20 -19.71 -10.23 7.73
CA ASP A 20 -19.45 -9.74 9.08
C ASP A 20 -18.99 -8.27 9.11
N TRP A 21 -18.36 -7.81 8.02
CA TRP A 21 -17.83 -6.46 7.92
C TRP A 21 -17.78 -5.97 6.46
N PRO A 22 -18.96 -5.62 5.88
CA PRO A 22 -19.04 -5.04 4.56
C PRO A 22 -18.62 -3.56 4.62
N ALA A 23 -17.49 -3.23 4.00
CA ALA A 23 -16.88 -1.92 4.15
C ALA A 23 -15.97 -1.55 2.97
N ILE A 24 -15.69 -0.26 2.85
CA ILE A 24 -14.70 0.30 1.95
C ILE A 24 -13.62 0.96 2.82
N MET A 25 -12.35 0.69 2.51
CA MET A 25 -11.22 1.41 3.09
C MET A 25 -10.53 2.20 1.98
N VAL A 26 -10.30 3.49 2.23
CA VAL A 26 -9.76 4.44 1.25
C VAL A 26 -8.51 5.10 1.80
N VAL A 27 -7.42 5.08 1.04
CA VAL A 27 -6.30 6.00 1.22
C VAL A 27 -6.56 7.23 0.37
N ALA A 28 -6.67 8.40 0.99
CA ALA A 28 -6.82 9.68 0.33
C ALA A 28 -5.91 10.71 0.99
N ALA A 29 -5.09 11.41 0.18
CA ALA A 29 -4.11 12.38 0.68
C ALA A 29 -3.21 11.83 1.81
N GLY A 30 -2.86 10.54 1.74
CA GLY A 30 -2.04 9.87 2.75
C GLY A 30 -2.78 9.42 4.01
N LYS A 31 -4.08 9.62 4.10
CA LYS A 31 -4.91 9.27 5.26
C LYS A 31 -5.86 8.13 4.96
N LEU A 32 -6.12 7.29 5.96
CA LEU A 32 -7.09 6.20 5.87
C LEU A 32 -8.49 6.65 6.28
N TYR A 33 -9.46 6.26 5.47
CA TYR A 33 -10.89 6.50 5.69
C TYR A 33 -11.64 5.19 5.56
N HIS A 34 -12.56 4.95 6.49
CA HIS A 34 -13.49 3.82 6.47
C HIS A 34 -14.87 4.33 6.06
N CYS A 35 -15.53 3.62 5.17
CA CYS A 35 -16.91 3.84 4.78
C CYS A 35 -17.66 2.52 4.96
N LYS A 36 -18.78 2.53 5.69
CA LYS A 36 -19.63 1.32 5.76
C LYS A 36 -20.25 1.07 4.40
N LEU A 37 -20.29 -0.20 3.98
CA LEU A 37 -20.97 -0.59 2.76
C LEU A 37 -22.38 -1.06 3.13
N GLY A 38 -23.38 -0.30 2.71
CA GLY A 38 -24.78 -0.54 3.02
C GLY A 38 -25.71 0.15 2.01
N PRO A 39 -27.03 0.02 2.18
CA PRO A 39 -28.01 0.68 1.31
C PRO A 39 -27.90 2.21 1.36
N ASP A 40 -27.49 2.74 2.52
CA ASP A 40 -27.19 4.14 2.72
C ASP A 40 -25.68 4.36 2.66
N ILE A 41 -25.22 5.24 1.78
CA ILE A 41 -23.82 5.65 1.73
C ILE A 41 -23.62 6.72 2.82
N GLU A 42 -23.16 6.28 3.99
CA GLU A 42 -22.71 7.18 5.05
C GLU A 42 -21.40 7.90 4.65
N MET A 43 -21.17 9.09 5.21
CA MET A 43 -19.90 9.80 5.06
C MET A 43 -18.75 8.95 5.61
N CYS A 44 -17.65 8.86 4.86
CA CYS A 44 -16.47 8.13 5.30
C CYS A 44 -15.83 8.79 6.54
N THR A 45 -15.48 7.98 7.53
CA THR A 45 -14.82 8.39 8.77
C THR A 45 -13.31 8.20 8.65
N MET A 46 -12.52 9.22 8.98
CA MET A 46 -11.06 9.07 9.08
C MET A 46 -10.73 8.08 10.20
N VAL A 47 -9.91 7.08 9.90
CA VAL A 47 -9.44 6.06 10.85
C VAL A 47 -8.01 6.36 11.31
N ASP A 48 -7.22 7.00 10.44
CA ASP A 48 -5.82 7.30 10.73
C ASP A 48 -5.67 8.53 11.65
N ILE A 49 -5.24 8.31 12.89
CA ILE A 49 -4.83 9.36 13.83
C ILE A 49 -3.31 9.58 13.87
N THR A 50 -2.54 8.84 13.07
CA THR A 50 -1.07 8.90 13.08
C THR A 50 -0.54 10.06 12.24
N SER A 51 0.75 10.39 12.43
CA SER A 51 1.48 11.32 11.55
C SER A 51 1.99 10.68 10.27
N GLU A 52 1.81 9.37 10.08
CA GLU A 52 2.32 8.65 8.92
C GLU A 52 1.48 8.96 7.67
N VAL A 53 2.07 8.65 6.51
CA VAL A 53 1.46 8.82 5.18
C VAL A 53 1.26 7.44 4.58
N PHE A 54 0.01 7.02 4.43
CA PHE A 54 -0.38 5.78 3.78
C PHE A 54 -0.27 5.89 2.26
N GLU A 55 0.19 4.82 1.62
CA GLU A 55 0.36 4.75 0.16
C GLU A 55 -0.56 3.72 -0.51
N ASP A 56 -0.91 2.65 0.19
CA ASP A 56 -1.78 1.61 -0.35
C ASP A 56 -2.60 0.90 0.72
N VAL A 57 -3.70 0.29 0.27
CA VAL A 57 -4.59 -0.52 1.10
C VAL A 57 -5.16 -1.68 0.28
N ILE A 58 -5.22 -2.87 0.88
CA ILE A 58 -5.87 -4.06 0.30
C ILE A 58 -6.83 -4.69 1.31
N CYS A 59 -7.78 -5.46 0.78
CA CYS A 59 -8.61 -6.36 1.57
C CYS A 59 -8.04 -7.78 1.41
N PHE A 60 -7.72 -8.44 2.52
CA PHE A 60 -7.25 -9.82 2.55
C PHE A 60 -8.00 -10.57 3.64
N GLU A 61 -8.66 -11.68 3.28
CA GLU A 61 -9.47 -12.48 4.22
C GLU A 61 -10.49 -11.65 5.03
N GLY A 62 -11.13 -10.66 4.38
CA GLY A 62 -12.16 -9.82 4.99
C GLY A 62 -11.64 -8.76 5.96
N LYS A 63 -10.32 -8.55 6.03
CA LYS A 63 -9.69 -7.50 6.84
C LYS A 63 -8.87 -6.55 5.96
N PHE A 64 -8.64 -5.33 6.44
CA PHE A 64 -7.89 -4.34 5.68
C PHE A 64 -6.46 -4.24 6.15
N TYR A 65 -5.56 -4.18 5.17
CA TYR A 65 -4.13 -4.07 5.36
C TYR A 65 -3.66 -2.83 4.64
N ALA A 66 -2.97 -1.93 5.35
CA ALA A 66 -2.49 -0.69 4.79
C ALA A 66 -0.98 -0.53 5.02
N VAL A 67 -0.30 0.17 4.13
CA VAL A 67 1.14 0.41 4.21
C VAL A 67 1.46 1.90 4.12
N CYS A 68 2.36 2.35 4.98
CA CYS A 68 2.91 3.68 5.01
C CYS A 68 4.12 3.82 4.07
N HIS A 69 4.46 5.06 3.75
CA HIS A 69 5.62 5.46 2.95
C HIS A 69 6.95 4.78 3.34
N ASN A 70 7.20 4.67 4.65
CA ASN A 70 8.40 4.04 5.22
C ASN A 70 8.34 2.51 5.24
N GLY A 71 7.26 1.90 4.72
CA GLY A 71 7.03 0.46 4.72
C GLY A 71 6.37 -0.06 6.01
N THR A 72 6.07 0.77 6.99
CA THR A 72 5.25 0.34 8.14
C THR A 72 3.92 -0.19 7.63
N ALA A 73 3.48 -1.34 8.10
CA ALA A 73 2.17 -1.86 7.73
C ALA A 73 1.31 -2.15 8.95
N VAL A 74 0.02 -1.89 8.78
CA VAL A 74 -1.01 -2.05 9.81
C VAL A 74 -2.15 -2.92 9.29
N LEU A 75 -2.71 -3.69 10.21
CA LEU A 75 -4.00 -4.35 10.08
C LEU A 75 -5.06 -3.44 10.71
N VAL A 76 -6.15 -3.18 9.99
CA VAL A 76 -7.33 -2.51 10.54
C VAL A 76 -8.42 -3.55 10.72
N ASP A 77 -8.94 -3.66 11.94
CA ASP A 77 -10.00 -4.59 12.29
C ASP A 77 -11.40 -3.92 12.27
N PRO A 78 -12.50 -4.68 12.46
CA PRO A 78 -13.85 -4.12 12.44
C PRO A 78 -14.14 -3.06 13.51
N SER A 79 -13.36 -3.02 14.59
CA SER A 79 -13.45 -1.97 15.62
C SER A 79 -12.70 -0.68 15.23
N LEU A 80 -12.08 -0.69 14.04
CA LEU A 80 -11.23 0.38 13.50
C LEU A 80 -9.93 0.59 14.29
N GLU A 81 -9.55 -0.40 15.10
CA GLU A 81 -8.24 -0.40 15.75
C GLU A 81 -7.15 -0.81 14.76
N MET A 82 -6.02 -0.11 14.82
CA MET A 82 -4.86 -0.37 13.97
C MET A 82 -3.80 -1.15 14.73
N THR A 83 -3.46 -2.34 14.24
CA THR A 83 -2.39 -3.18 14.78
C THR A 83 -1.18 -3.17 13.86
N LEU A 84 0.00 -2.84 14.39
CA LEU A 84 1.27 -2.95 13.67
C LEU A 84 1.55 -4.41 13.30
N ILE A 85 1.69 -4.69 12.00
CA ILE A 85 2.01 -6.01 11.45
C ILE A 85 3.35 -6.05 10.72
N ALA A 86 3.91 -4.91 10.35
CA ALA A 86 5.28 -4.83 9.85
C ALA A 86 5.95 -3.52 10.26
N SER A 87 7.16 -3.62 10.78
CA SER A 87 8.01 -2.47 11.08
C SER A 87 8.51 -1.77 9.80
N PRO A 88 8.94 -0.49 9.87
CA PRO A 88 9.51 0.21 8.73
C PRO A 88 10.62 -0.58 8.04
N ILE A 89 10.70 -0.47 6.72
CA ILE A 89 11.83 -0.98 5.96
C ILE A 89 13.00 -0.03 6.18
N SER A 90 14.16 -0.57 6.56
CA SER A 90 15.35 0.25 6.76
C SER A 90 15.72 0.93 5.44
N PRO A 91 15.98 2.25 5.45
CA PRO A 91 16.40 2.95 4.23
C PRO A 91 17.69 2.34 3.71
N ASP A 92 17.71 2.01 2.42
CA ASP A 92 18.89 1.46 1.76
C ASP A 92 20.04 2.47 1.83
N HIS A 93 21.27 1.96 1.98
CA HIS A 93 22.52 2.71 2.18
C HIS A 93 22.90 3.60 0.98
N GLY A 94 22.11 4.63 0.67
CA GLY A 94 22.48 5.70 -0.27
C GLY A 94 21.43 6.13 -1.30
N SER A 95 20.18 5.64 -1.27
CA SER A 95 19.12 6.18 -2.14
C SER A 95 18.12 7.00 -1.33
N SER A 96 18.30 8.32 -1.33
CA SER A 96 17.33 9.30 -0.80
C SER A 96 16.04 9.43 -1.63
N VAL A 97 15.84 8.58 -2.64
CA VAL A 97 14.68 8.65 -3.51
C VAL A 97 13.58 7.77 -2.97
N HIS A 98 12.44 8.40 -2.73
CA HIS A 98 11.19 7.74 -2.42
C HIS A 98 10.84 6.68 -3.47
N CYS A 99 10.45 5.49 -2.98
CA CYS A 99 9.84 4.44 -3.76
C CYS A 99 8.40 4.22 -3.29
N ILE A 100 7.50 4.11 -4.26
CA ILE A 100 6.07 3.87 -4.02
C ILE A 100 5.90 2.46 -3.48
N LYS A 101 5.05 2.32 -2.46
CA LYS A 101 4.69 1.06 -1.81
C LYS A 101 3.35 0.58 -2.37
N ASN A 102 3.33 -0.66 -2.87
CA ASN A 102 2.11 -1.32 -3.28
C ASN A 102 1.92 -2.65 -2.58
N LEU A 103 0.72 -2.90 -2.07
CA LEU A 103 0.35 -4.17 -1.49
C LEU A 103 -0.32 -5.06 -2.54
N VAL A 104 0.05 -6.34 -2.56
CA VAL A 104 -0.49 -7.33 -3.49
C VAL A 104 -0.82 -8.59 -2.72
N GLN A 105 -2.01 -9.14 -2.95
CA GLN A 105 -2.33 -10.49 -2.55
C GLN A 105 -1.83 -11.48 -3.61
N SER A 106 -1.06 -12.50 -3.21
CA SER A 106 -0.63 -13.55 -4.12
C SER A 106 -0.48 -14.87 -3.38
N LEU A 107 -1.16 -15.92 -3.85
CA LEU A 107 -1.09 -17.28 -3.27
C LEU A 107 -1.39 -17.35 -1.76
N GLY A 108 -2.34 -16.55 -1.27
CA GLY A 108 -2.67 -16.50 0.16
C GLY A 108 -1.66 -15.72 1.02
N GLU A 109 -0.75 -14.99 0.37
CA GLU A 109 0.28 -14.19 1.04
C GLU A 109 0.08 -12.70 0.74
N ILE A 110 0.50 -11.86 1.68
CA ILE A 110 0.60 -10.41 1.49
C ILE A 110 2.04 -10.09 1.07
N ILE A 111 2.15 -9.50 -0.11
CA ILE A 111 3.40 -9.09 -0.74
C ILE A 111 3.44 -7.56 -0.77
N LEU A 112 4.56 -6.96 -0.40
CA LEU A 112 4.85 -5.55 -0.59
C LEU A 112 5.81 -5.39 -1.78
N VAL A 113 5.46 -4.51 -2.71
CA VAL A 113 6.31 -4.13 -3.83
C VAL A 113 6.76 -2.68 -3.66
N GLU A 114 8.06 -2.45 -3.52
CA GLU A 114 8.65 -1.13 -3.66
C GLU A 114 8.94 -0.85 -5.14
N ARG A 115 8.30 0.18 -5.69
CA ARG A 115 8.52 0.66 -7.05
C ARG A 115 9.33 1.94 -7.02
N TYR A 116 10.55 1.87 -7.55
CA TYR A 116 11.43 3.02 -7.65
C TYR A 116 11.10 3.79 -8.94
N PRO A 117 10.85 5.11 -8.88
CA PRO A 117 10.53 5.89 -10.07
C PRO A 117 11.68 5.82 -11.07
N SER A 118 11.34 5.73 -12.35
CA SER A 118 12.34 5.79 -13.41
C SER A 118 13.09 7.13 -13.33
N ARG A 119 14.42 7.07 -13.41
CA ARG A 119 15.25 8.26 -13.43
C ARG A 119 15.71 8.53 -14.85
N MET A 120 15.58 9.78 -15.29
CA MET A 120 16.30 10.28 -16.45
C MET A 120 17.62 10.85 -15.95
N LYS A 121 18.75 10.23 -16.29
CA LYS A 121 20.09 10.84 -16.10
C LYS A 121 20.77 10.93 -17.46
N GLN A 122 21.33 12.10 -17.78
CA GLN A 122 22.10 12.32 -19.01
C GLN A 122 21.39 11.84 -20.29
N ARG A 123 20.07 12.09 -20.38
CA ARG A 123 19.21 11.68 -21.51
C ARG A 123 19.07 10.16 -21.71
N ARG A 124 19.44 9.34 -20.73
CA ARG A 124 19.16 7.89 -20.68
C ARG A 124 18.06 7.61 -19.67
N LEU A 125 17.04 6.86 -20.10
CA LEU A 125 15.96 6.37 -19.25
C LEU A 125 16.46 5.12 -18.53
N PHE A 126 16.52 5.18 -17.19
CA PHE A 126 16.85 4.00 -16.39
C PHE A 126 15.58 3.17 -16.17
N PRO A 127 15.66 1.83 -16.28
CA PRO A 127 14.52 0.97 -16.06
C PRO A 127 13.97 1.17 -14.65
N VAL A 128 12.65 0.99 -14.50
CA VAL A 128 11.99 0.95 -13.19
C VAL A 128 12.58 -0.23 -12.42
N LYS A 129 13.06 0.04 -11.20
CA LYS A 129 13.55 -1.01 -10.29
C LYS A 129 12.41 -1.37 -9.35
N PHE A 130 12.28 -2.66 -9.07
CA PHE A 130 11.38 -3.18 -8.06
C PHE A 130 12.17 -3.89 -6.96
N ARG A 131 11.67 -3.81 -5.74
CA ARG A 131 12.00 -4.76 -4.66
C ARG A 131 10.70 -5.34 -4.15
N VAL A 132 10.75 -6.62 -3.78
CA VAL A 132 9.55 -7.37 -3.41
C VAL A 132 9.80 -8.03 -2.07
N TYR A 133 8.83 -7.91 -1.18
CA TYR A 133 8.92 -8.39 0.18
C TYR A 133 7.70 -9.21 0.52
N LYS A 134 7.90 -10.31 1.24
CA LYS A 134 6.83 -11.09 1.84
C LYS A 134 6.62 -10.64 3.29
N LEU A 135 5.37 -10.53 3.72
CA LEU A 135 5.04 -10.28 5.12
C LEU A 135 5.37 -11.51 5.97
N ASN A 136 6.22 -11.35 6.99
CA ASN A 136 6.31 -12.28 8.10
C ASN A 136 5.47 -11.73 9.27
N ALA A 137 4.23 -12.20 9.41
CA ALA A 137 3.32 -11.74 10.44
C ALA A 137 3.77 -12.13 11.87
N VAL A 138 4.52 -13.23 12.03
CA VAL A 138 5.03 -13.69 13.33
C VAL A 138 6.11 -12.74 13.83
N GLU A 139 7.07 -12.41 12.96
CA GLU A 139 8.19 -11.51 13.30
C GLU A 139 7.86 -10.03 13.09
N ARG A 140 6.65 -9.72 12.59
CA ARG A 140 6.17 -8.38 12.23
C ARG A 140 7.16 -7.58 11.39
N LYS A 141 7.63 -8.19 10.29
CA LYS A 141 8.61 -7.58 9.38
C LYS A 141 8.41 -7.99 7.93
N TRP A 142 9.00 -7.21 7.05
CA TRP A 142 9.13 -7.51 5.62
C TRP A 142 10.40 -8.34 5.37
N VAL A 143 10.26 -9.43 4.63
CA VAL A 143 11.38 -10.28 4.20
C VAL A 143 11.55 -10.14 2.70
N GLU A 144 12.67 -9.58 2.26
CA GLU A 144 12.96 -9.40 0.82
C GLU A 144 13.00 -10.76 0.12
N MET A 145 12.40 -10.82 -1.07
CA MET A 145 12.35 -12.02 -1.89
C MET A 145 13.43 -11.94 -2.97
N GLU A 146 14.23 -13.00 -3.11
CA GLU A 146 15.25 -13.09 -4.18
C GLU A 146 14.65 -13.35 -5.57
N GLY A 147 13.39 -13.80 -5.61
CA GLY A 147 12.62 -14.05 -6.82
C GLY A 147 11.12 -14.07 -6.54
N LEU A 148 10.30 -14.28 -7.57
CA LEU A 148 8.83 -14.29 -7.44
C LEU A 148 8.25 -15.70 -7.34
N ASP A 149 9.07 -16.75 -7.20
CA ASP A 149 8.64 -18.16 -7.17
C ASP A 149 7.74 -18.55 -8.37
N GLY A 150 8.06 -18.04 -9.56
CA GLY A 150 7.27 -18.29 -10.78
C GLY A 150 5.96 -17.48 -10.89
N ARG A 151 5.74 -16.50 -10.01
CA ARG A 151 4.56 -15.61 -10.04
C ARG A 151 4.76 -14.43 -10.99
N ILE A 152 3.66 -13.91 -11.51
CA ILE A 152 3.58 -12.59 -12.13
C ILE A 152 2.75 -11.71 -11.20
N LEU A 153 3.32 -10.57 -10.78
CA LEU A 153 2.63 -9.58 -9.94
C LEU A 153 2.25 -8.38 -10.81
N CYS A 154 0.95 -8.06 -10.84
CA CYS A 154 0.44 -6.87 -11.50
C CYS A 154 0.37 -5.73 -10.49
N VAL A 155 1.16 -4.68 -10.70
CA VAL A 155 1.17 -3.49 -9.84
C VAL A 155 0.78 -2.28 -10.67
N GLY A 156 -0.41 -1.73 -10.42
CA GLY A 156 -0.91 -0.56 -11.13
C GLY A 156 -0.09 0.69 -10.83
N ASP A 157 -0.02 1.63 -11.77
CA ASP A 157 0.29 3.01 -11.42
C ASP A 157 -0.94 3.67 -10.76
N ASN A 158 -0.81 4.93 -10.34
CA ASN A 158 -1.92 5.71 -9.77
C ASN A 158 -3.06 5.98 -10.78
N HIS A 159 -2.98 5.42 -12.01
CA HIS A 159 -3.95 5.61 -13.08
C HIS A 159 -4.59 4.29 -13.54
N CYS A 160 -4.17 3.15 -13.00
CA CYS A 160 -4.70 1.84 -13.36
C CYS A 160 -5.46 1.23 -12.17
N CYS A 161 -6.79 1.13 -12.29
CA CYS A 161 -7.62 0.27 -11.46
C CYS A 161 -7.75 -1.07 -12.20
N PHE A 162 -6.99 -2.09 -11.80
CA PHE A 162 -7.36 -3.45 -12.17
C PHE A 162 -8.35 -3.93 -11.11
N CYS A 163 -9.62 -3.94 -11.50
CA CYS A 163 -10.74 -4.44 -10.71
C CYS A 163 -10.75 -5.97 -10.70
#